data_AF-A0A0F9PK67-F1
#
_entry.id   AF-A0A0F9PK67-F1
#
_cell.length_a   1.000
_cell.length_b   1.000
_cell.length_c   1.000
_cell.angle_alpha   90.00
_cell.angle_beta   90.00
_cell.angle_gamma   90.00
#
_symmetry.space_group_name_H-M   'P 1'
#
loop_
_entity.id
_entity.type
_entity.pdbx_description
1 polymer ?
#
loop_
_entity_poly.entity_id
_entity_poly.type
_entity_poly.pdbx_seq_one_letter_code
_entity_poly.pdbx_strand_id
1 'polypeptide(L)'
;MEEATLRNTLTLQTKSIKNEEIRGVVEKTLEALPKGFWTRECSKKFHPEDERGLNGNLIHTIRVVKVADKLVLTTSNYSQDERDLVVGAAILHDCLRHGPYAASPWSEKDHPHLVRPFIEKKVGITGEVVNKLCDIIETHMGQWYLTPAPLNDLTPNDIVHLADYIASQVDIDVKI
;
A
#
# COMPACT_ATOMS: atom_id res chain seq x y z
N MET A 1 -15.07 -12.43 4.03
CA MET A 1 -14.00 -13.04 4.83
C MET A 1 -13.95 -12.35 6.19
N GLU A 2 -13.67 -13.05 7.28
CA GLU A 2 -13.59 -12.42 8.61
C GLU A 2 -12.35 -11.53 8.75
N GLU A 3 -12.47 -10.43 9.51
CA GLU A 3 -11.39 -9.46 9.74
C GLU A 3 -10.11 -10.12 10.25
N ALA A 4 -10.23 -11.09 11.16
CA ALA A 4 -9.09 -11.83 11.72
C ALA A 4 -8.30 -12.59 10.64
N THR A 5 -8.99 -13.16 9.66
CA THR A 5 -8.35 -13.87 8.54
C THR A 5 -7.61 -12.89 7.65
N LEU A 6 -8.23 -11.75 7.32
CA LEU A 6 -7.61 -10.70 6.50
C LEU A 6 -6.37 -10.10 7.16
N ARG A 7 -6.45 -9.81 8.47
CA ARG A 7 -5.30 -9.36 9.26
C ARG A 7 -4.17 -10.37 9.23
N ASN A 8 -4.47 -11.65 9.44
CA ASN A 8 -3.47 -12.71 9.36
C ASN A 8 -2.84 -12.79 7.96
N THR A 9 -3.63 -12.64 6.90
CA THR A 9 -3.10 -12.59 5.52
C THR A 9 -2.14 -11.42 5.33
N LEU A 10 -2.49 -10.21 5.77
CA LEU A 10 -1.59 -9.05 5.68
C LEU A 10 -0.33 -9.25 6.54
N THR A 11 -0.44 -9.84 7.73
CA THR A 11 0.71 -10.21 8.58
C THR A 11 1.62 -11.25 7.90
N LEU A 12 1.08 -12.19 7.12
CA LEU A 12 1.91 -13.09 6.33
C LEU A 12 2.62 -12.35 5.19
N GLN A 13 2.00 -11.33 4.61
CA GLN A 13 2.64 -10.45 3.63
C GLN A 13 3.75 -9.59 4.24
N THR A 14 3.62 -9.08 5.48
CA THR A 14 4.75 -8.38 6.13
C THR A 14 5.95 -9.30 6.31
N LYS A 15 5.74 -10.59 6.61
CA LYS A 15 6.79 -11.60 6.76
C LYS A 15 7.49 -11.98 5.44
N SER A 16 6.95 -11.62 4.28
CA SER A 16 7.66 -11.84 3.02
C SER A 16 8.81 -10.84 2.83
N ILE A 17 8.76 -9.67 3.48
CA ILE A 17 9.81 -8.65 3.51
C ILE A 17 11.03 -9.22 4.24
N LYS A 18 12.16 -9.33 3.52
CA LYS A 18 13.40 -9.98 4.02
C LYS A 18 14.31 -9.00 4.75
N ASN A 19 14.36 -7.77 4.31
CA ASN A 19 15.06 -6.70 4.97
C ASN A 19 14.35 -6.35 6.29
N GLU A 20 15.04 -6.61 7.39
CA GLU A 20 14.53 -6.45 8.76
C GLU A 20 14.22 -4.99 9.11
N GLU A 21 14.96 -4.03 8.54
CA GLU A 21 14.71 -2.62 8.76
C GLU A 21 13.41 -2.19 8.08
N ILE A 22 13.25 -2.55 6.79
CA ILE A 22 12.02 -2.27 6.03
C ILE A 22 10.82 -2.93 6.71
N ARG A 23 10.93 -4.22 7.08
CA ARG A 23 9.85 -4.94 7.75
C ARG A 23 9.49 -4.28 9.08
N GLY A 24 10.49 -3.88 9.87
CA GLY A 24 10.29 -3.21 11.14
C GLY A 24 9.56 -1.87 11.01
N VAL A 25 9.85 -1.08 9.96
CA VAL A 25 9.09 0.15 9.67
C VAL A 25 7.64 -0.17 9.35
N VAL A 26 7.40 -1.15 8.47
CA VAL A 26 6.04 -1.54 8.04
C VAL A 26 5.21 -2.05 9.21
N GLU A 27 5.74 -2.98 10.00
CA GLU A 27 5.02 -3.59 11.13
C GLU A 27 4.68 -2.57 12.21
N LYS A 28 5.65 -1.73 12.62
CA LYS A 28 5.40 -0.66 13.61
C LYS A 28 4.42 0.38 13.09
N THR A 29 4.41 0.63 11.79
CA THR A 29 3.42 1.54 11.18
C THR A 29 2.02 0.94 11.26
N LEU A 30 1.85 -0.33 10.87
CA LEU A 30 0.57 -1.04 10.96
C LEU A 30 0.02 -1.08 12.40
N GLU A 31 0.87 -1.33 13.39
CA GLU A 31 0.50 -1.31 14.82
C GLU A 31 -0.05 0.04 15.28
N ALA A 32 0.45 1.14 14.71
CA ALA A 32 0.05 2.49 15.07
C ALA A 32 -1.22 2.99 14.35
N LEU A 33 -1.69 2.29 13.30
CA LEU A 33 -2.78 2.77 12.46
C LEU A 33 -4.10 2.93 13.22
N PRO A 34 -4.91 3.94 12.85
CA PRO A 34 -6.25 4.08 13.40
C PRO A 34 -7.13 2.89 13.01
N LYS A 35 -8.10 2.53 13.87
CA LYS A 35 -9.03 1.42 13.63
C LYS A 35 -9.70 1.48 12.25
N GLY A 36 -9.93 2.70 11.73
CA GLY A 36 -10.54 2.94 10.43
C GLY A 36 -9.85 2.24 9.27
N PHE A 37 -8.52 2.09 9.27
CA PHE A 37 -7.80 1.36 8.22
C PHE A 37 -8.31 -0.08 8.06
N TRP A 38 -8.52 -0.75 9.19
CA TRP A 38 -8.82 -2.19 9.24
C TRP A 38 -10.26 -2.51 8.84
N THR A 39 -11.19 -1.61 9.13
CA THR A 39 -12.63 -1.91 9.05
C THR A 39 -13.37 -1.18 7.94
N ARG A 40 -12.80 -0.12 7.34
CA ARG A 40 -13.54 0.74 6.40
C ARG A 40 -13.55 0.23 4.97
N GLU A 41 -14.53 0.72 4.22
CA GLU A 41 -14.77 0.46 2.81
C GLU A 41 -13.78 1.20 1.90
N CYS A 42 -13.50 0.64 0.72
CA CYS A 42 -12.94 1.36 -0.43
C CYS A 42 -14.04 2.12 -1.19
N SER A 43 -13.62 2.96 -2.14
CA SER A 43 -14.54 3.74 -2.98
C SER A 43 -15.54 2.86 -3.73
N LYS A 44 -16.83 3.20 -3.63
CA LYS A 44 -17.94 2.48 -4.27
C LYS A 44 -17.94 2.56 -5.80
N LYS A 45 -17.22 3.52 -6.38
CA LYS A 45 -17.27 3.83 -7.81
C LYS A 45 -16.26 3.05 -8.64
N PHE A 46 -15.13 2.68 -8.04
CA PHE A 46 -13.94 2.25 -8.78
C PHE A 46 -13.36 0.93 -8.31
N HIS A 47 -13.99 0.22 -7.37
CA HIS A 47 -13.46 -1.03 -6.80
C HIS A 47 -14.44 -2.19 -6.96
N PRO A 48 -13.96 -3.45 -6.94
CA PRO A 48 -14.79 -4.66 -6.84
C PRO A 48 -15.83 -4.60 -5.72
N GLU A 49 -16.94 -5.32 -5.86
CA GLU A 49 -18.09 -5.22 -4.95
C GLU A 49 -17.74 -5.57 -3.50
N ASP A 50 -16.84 -6.53 -3.29
CA ASP A 50 -16.42 -7.00 -1.97
C ASP A 50 -15.47 -6.01 -1.24
N GLU A 51 -14.95 -5.01 -1.93
CA GLU A 51 -14.16 -3.92 -1.35
C GLU A 51 -15.03 -2.73 -0.91
N ARG A 52 -16.32 -2.71 -1.24
CA ARG A 52 -17.22 -1.58 -0.96
C ARG A 52 -17.85 -1.62 0.43
N GLY A 53 -17.51 -2.64 1.22
CA GLY A 53 -18.09 -2.91 2.53
C GLY A 53 -17.05 -2.95 3.66
N LEU A 54 -17.43 -3.59 4.77
CA LEU A 54 -16.56 -3.77 5.92
C LEU A 54 -15.23 -4.45 5.50
N ASN A 55 -14.12 -3.92 5.98
CA ASN A 55 -12.75 -4.36 5.67
C ASN A 55 -12.32 -4.15 4.21
N GLY A 56 -13.07 -3.37 3.44
CA GLY A 56 -12.79 -3.13 2.03
C GLY A 56 -11.39 -2.59 1.75
N ASN A 57 -10.92 -1.63 2.55
CA ASN A 57 -9.56 -1.09 2.43
C ASN A 57 -8.48 -2.15 2.69
N LEU A 58 -8.74 -3.08 3.62
CA LEU A 58 -7.83 -4.18 3.93
C LEU A 58 -7.81 -5.24 2.81
N ILE A 59 -8.98 -5.58 2.25
CA ILE A 59 -9.13 -6.47 1.10
C ILE A 59 -8.34 -5.91 -0.10
N HIS A 60 -8.57 -4.63 -0.42
CA HIS A 60 -7.86 -3.91 -1.48
C HIS A 60 -6.34 -3.97 -1.26
N THR A 61 -5.88 -3.57 -0.08
CA THR A 61 -4.45 -3.59 0.28
C THR A 61 -3.82 -4.97 0.04
N ILE A 62 -4.49 -6.05 0.48
CA ILE A 62 -3.98 -7.41 0.29
C ILE A 62 -3.85 -7.76 -1.21
N ARG A 63 -4.82 -7.35 -2.03
CA ARG A 63 -4.79 -7.56 -3.49
C ARG A 63 -3.67 -6.75 -4.15
N VAL A 64 -3.51 -5.48 -3.80
CA VAL A 64 -2.42 -4.63 -4.29
C VAL A 64 -1.07 -5.29 -4.00
N VAL A 65 -0.85 -5.77 -2.78
CA VAL A 65 0.39 -6.46 -2.42
C VAL A 65 0.63 -7.72 -3.25
N LYS A 66 -0.43 -8.52 -3.52
CA LYS A 66 -0.31 -9.70 -4.38
C LYS A 66 0.08 -9.33 -5.81
N VAL A 67 -0.51 -8.28 -6.37
CA VAL A 67 -0.18 -7.84 -7.74
C VAL A 67 1.24 -7.25 -7.78
N ALA A 68 1.60 -6.42 -6.81
CA ALA A 68 2.93 -5.82 -6.71
C ALA A 68 4.05 -6.88 -6.60
N ASP A 69 3.83 -7.92 -5.79
CA ASP A 69 4.74 -9.08 -5.66
C ASP A 69 4.95 -9.82 -7.00
N LYS A 70 3.94 -9.84 -7.88
CA LYS A 70 4.10 -10.43 -9.22
C LYS A 70 4.76 -9.48 -10.22
N LEU A 71 4.38 -8.21 -10.22
CA LEU A 71 4.97 -7.21 -11.12
C LEU A 71 6.47 -7.01 -10.85
N VAL A 72 6.90 -6.98 -9.59
CA VAL A 72 8.33 -6.80 -9.27
C VAL A 72 9.20 -7.98 -9.73
N LEU A 73 8.61 -9.16 -9.96
CA LEU A 73 9.31 -10.32 -10.51
C LEU A 73 9.48 -10.24 -12.04
N THR A 74 8.73 -9.38 -12.73
CA THR A 74 8.88 -9.21 -14.19
C THR A 74 10.09 -8.34 -14.56
N THR A 75 10.67 -7.64 -13.58
CA THR A 75 11.89 -6.84 -13.70
C THR A 75 13.10 -7.64 -13.19
N SER A 76 14.08 -7.90 -14.07
CA SER A 76 15.27 -8.70 -13.75
C SER A 76 16.30 -7.98 -12.88
N ASN A 77 16.17 -6.67 -12.70
CA ASN A 77 17.25 -5.82 -12.18
C ASN A 77 17.11 -5.43 -10.70
N TYR A 78 15.99 -5.74 -10.04
CA TYR A 78 15.80 -5.35 -8.64
C TYR A 78 16.50 -6.27 -7.64
N SER A 79 17.24 -5.62 -6.74
CA SER A 79 17.76 -6.19 -5.51
C SER A 79 16.64 -6.65 -4.57
N GLN A 80 16.99 -7.46 -3.57
CA GLN A 80 16.03 -7.88 -2.56
C GLN A 80 15.44 -6.68 -1.80
N ASP A 81 16.27 -5.69 -1.46
CA ASP A 81 15.82 -4.50 -0.74
C ASP A 81 14.81 -3.68 -1.56
N GLU A 82 15.01 -3.55 -2.87
CA GLU A 82 14.05 -2.86 -3.76
C GLU A 82 12.72 -3.63 -3.86
N ARG A 83 12.76 -4.97 -3.90
CA ARG A 83 11.55 -5.80 -3.86
C ARG A 83 10.80 -5.63 -2.55
N ASP A 84 11.54 -5.59 -1.44
CA ASP A 84 11.02 -5.38 -0.10
C ASP A 84 10.41 -3.98 0.07
N LEU A 85 11.02 -2.95 -0.53
CA LEU A 85 10.46 -1.59 -0.60
C LEU A 85 9.14 -1.56 -1.36
N VAL A 86 9.03 -2.24 -2.51
CA VAL A 86 7.77 -2.34 -3.28
C VAL A 86 6.67 -2.98 -2.45
N VAL A 87 6.95 -4.12 -1.81
CA VAL A 87 5.97 -4.83 -0.97
C VAL A 87 5.57 -3.98 0.24
N GLY A 88 6.54 -3.37 0.92
CA GLY A 88 6.29 -2.49 2.07
C GLY A 88 5.45 -1.26 1.70
N ALA A 89 5.76 -0.61 0.57
CA ALA A 89 5.00 0.51 0.05
C ALA A 89 3.57 0.09 -0.34
N ALA A 90 3.40 -1.05 -1.01
CA ALA A 90 2.08 -1.60 -1.34
C ALA A 90 1.23 -1.89 -0.08
N ILE A 91 1.84 -2.38 1.01
CA ILE A 91 1.13 -2.58 2.29
C ILE A 91 0.63 -1.26 2.89
N LEU A 92 1.38 -0.17 2.72
CA LEU A 92 1.12 1.10 3.38
C LEU A 92 0.45 2.17 2.49
N HIS A 93 0.29 1.94 1.19
CA HIS A 93 -0.11 2.98 0.22
C HIS A 93 -1.39 3.74 0.62
N ASP A 94 -2.42 3.00 1.05
CA ASP A 94 -3.74 3.51 1.44
C ASP A 94 -3.97 3.50 2.97
N CYS A 95 -2.89 3.35 3.76
CA CYS A 95 -3.03 3.11 5.21
C CYS A 95 -3.67 4.27 5.98
N LEU A 96 -3.56 5.49 5.44
CA LEU A 96 -4.15 6.72 5.98
C LEU A 96 -5.17 7.35 5.04
N ARG A 97 -5.84 6.54 4.21
CA ARG A 97 -6.88 7.01 3.26
C ARG A 97 -7.93 7.92 3.91
N HIS A 98 -8.31 7.68 5.16
CA HIS A 98 -9.28 8.49 5.91
C HIS A 98 -8.63 9.49 6.90
N GLY A 99 -7.33 9.72 6.75
CA GLY A 99 -6.52 10.53 7.65
C GLY A 99 -6.05 9.81 8.91
N PRO A 100 -5.11 10.42 9.66
CA PRO A 100 -4.45 9.81 10.83
C PRO A 100 -5.38 9.52 12.01
N TYR A 101 -6.56 10.16 12.04
CA TYR A 101 -7.58 9.92 13.05
C TYR A 101 -8.80 9.17 12.51
N ALA A 102 -8.85 8.89 11.20
CA ALA A 102 -10.00 8.30 10.52
C ALA A 102 -11.35 8.97 10.86
N ALA A 103 -11.36 10.31 11.02
CA ALA A 103 -12.52 11.04 11.53
C ALA A 103 -13.62 11.24 10.47
N SER A 104 -13.25 11.33 9.19
CA SER A 104 -14.17 11.53 8.07
C SER A 104 -14.43 10.22 7.33
N PRO A 105 -15.66 9.90 6.87
CA PRO A 105 -15.93 8.74 6.01
C PRO A 105 -15.31 8.89 4.61
N TRP A 106 -14.96 10.10 4.21
CA TRP A 106 -14.39 10.40 2.89
C TRP A 106 -12.89 10.11 2.88
N SER A 107 -12.35 9.87 1.68
CA SER A 107 -10.91 9.78 1.49
C SER A 107 -10.29 11.17 1.55
N GLU A 108 -9.20 11.31 2.30
CA GLU A 108 -8.35 12.50 2.29
C GLU A 108 -7.64 12.56 0.94
N LYS A 109 -7.75 13.71 0.26
CA LYS A 109 -7.21 13.87 -1.10
C LYS A 109 -5.70 13.61 -1.14
N ASP A 110 -4.98 14.10 -0.14
CA ASP A 110 -3.53 14.04 -0.04
C ASP A 110 -3.07 12.94 0.91
N HIS A 111 -3.88 11.88 1.11
CA HIS A 111 -3.55 10.76 2.01
C HIS A 111 -2.17 10.12 1.77
N PRO A 112 -1.60 10.03 0.54
CA PRO A 112 -0.27 9.46 0.37
C PRO A 112 0.80 10.27 1.13
N HIS A 113 0.66 11.60 1.13
CA HIS A 113 1.55 12.52 1.83
C HIS A 113 1.33 12.59 3.34
N LEU A 114 0.28 11.91 3.86
CA LEU A 114 0.07 11.79 5.31
C LEU A 114 0.93 10.68 5.92
N VAL A 115 1.39 9.71 5.12
CA VAL A 115 2.09 8.52 5.63
C VAL A 115 3.46 8.88 6.20
N ARG A 116 4.28 9.65 5.46
CA ARG A 116 5.60 10.09 5.94
C ARG A 116 5.54 10.82 7.30
N PRO A 117 4.79 11.92 7.46
CA PRO A 117 4.71 12.61 8.76
C PRO A 117 4.09 11.73 9.85
N PHE A 118 3.24 10.76 9.50
CA PHE A 118 2.73 9.79 10.47
C PHE A 118 3.83 8.86 10.98
N ILE A 119 4.64 8.27 10.09
CA ILE A 119 5.77 7.42 10.49
C ILE A 119 6.76 8.23 11.34
N GLU A 120 7.15 9.42 10.88
CA GLU A 120 8.15 10.23 11.55
C GLU A 120 7.68 10.76 12.92
N LYS A 121 6.43 11.24 13.02
CA LYS A 121 5.96 11.94 14.23
C LYS A 121 5.16 11.04 15.17
N LYS A 122 4.40 10.08 14.64
CA LYS A 122 3.54 9.20 15.44
C LYS A 122 4.21 7.89 15.79
N VAL A 123 4.91 7.27 14.82
CA VAL A 123 5.65 6.02 15.03
C VAL A 123 7.05 6.30 15.58
N GLY A 124 7.63 7.46 15.25
CA GLY A 124 8.92 7.90 15.76
C GLY A 124 10.11 7.29 15.03
N ILE A 125 9.94 6.91 13.77
CA ILE A 125 10.99 6.32 12.93
C ILE A 125 11.33 7.29 11.81
N THR A 126 12.61 7.56 11.61
CA THR A 126 13.14 8.40 10.53
C THR A 126 14.32 7.70 9.88
N GLY A 127 14.70 8.11 8.68
CA GLY A 127 15.89 7.58 8.00
C GLY A 127 15.66 7.24 6.53
N GLU A 128 16.68 6.66 5.90
CA GLU A 128 16.69 6.37 4.47
C GLU A 128 15.59 5.38 4.06
N VAL A 129 15.33 4.35 4.88
CA VAL A 129 14.26 3.38 4.62
C VAL A 129 12.89 4.04 4.61
N VAL A 130 12.61 4.91 5.60
CA VAL A 130 11.35 5.68 5.65
C VAL A 130 11.24 6.56 4.41
N ASN A 131 12.32 7.21 4.02
CA ASN A 131 12.33 8.07 2.84
C ASN A 131 11.99 7.29 1.57
N LYS A 132 12.69 6.19 1.30
CA LYS A 132 12.47 5.35 0.12
C LYS A 132 11.06 4.77 0.07
N LEU A 133 10.54 4.26 1.19
CA LEU A 133 9.16 3.76 1.26
C LEU A 133 8.15 4.87 0.92
N CYS A 134 8.32 6.05 1.53
CA CYS A 134 7.40 7.15 1.34
C CYS A 134 7.48 7.76 -0.06
N ASP A 135 8.66 7.79 -0.70
CA ASP A 135 8.80 8.25 -2.08
C ASP A 135 7.96 7.39 -3.07
N ILE A 136 7.89 6.07 -2.81
CA ILE A 136 7.03 5.15 -3.58
C ILE A 136 5.56 5.40 -3.25
N ILE A 137 5.20 5.49 -1.96
CA ILE A 137 3.81 5.69 -1.52
C ILE A 137 3.25 7.02 -2.04
N GLU A 138 4.01 8.10 -1.96
CA GLU A 138 3.55 9.45 -2.33
C GLU A 138 3.20 9.57 -3.82
N THR A 139 3.70 8.66 -4.65
CA THR A 139 3.47 8.65 -6.10
C THR A 139 2.52 7.56 -6.57
N HIS A 140 1.98 6.71 -5.68
CA HIS A 140 1.17 5.54 -6.07
C HIS A 140 -0.11 5.89 -6.86
N MET A 141 -0.62 7.12 -6.74
CA MET A 141 -1.76 7.58 -7.54
C MET A 141 -1.38 7.86 -9.02
N GLY A 142 -0.09 7.82 -9.40
CA GLY A 142 0.38 7.89 -10.79
C GLY A 142 0.13 9.23 -11.48
N GLN A 143 -0.56 9.20 -12.65
CA GLN A 143 -0.76 10.34 -13.58
C GLN A 143 -1.33 11.64 -12.98
N TRP A 144 -1.80 11.59 -11.73
CA TRP A 144 -2.17 12.77 -10.97
C TRP A 144 -0.96 13.65 -10.58
N TYR A 145 0.28 13.20 -10.86
CA TYR A 145 1.52 13.98 -10.78
C TYR A 145 2.42 13.76 -12.04
N LEU A 146 2.32 14.69 -13.00
CA LEU A 146 3.25 14.98 -14.13
C LEU A 146 3.88 13.82 -14.95
N THR A 147 3.38 13.68 -16.20
CA THR A 147 3.96 13.06 -17.43
C THR A 147 4.93 11.87 -17.30
N PRO A 148 4.56 10.66 -17.77
CA PRO A 148 5.46 9.51 -17.78
C PRO A 148 6.57 9.62 -18.83
N ALA A 149 7.81 9.32 -18.42
CA ALA A 149 8.94 9.06 -19.31
C ALA A 149 8.81 7.67 -19.97
N PRO A 150 9.50 7.39 -21.10
CA PRO A 150 9.41 6.09 -21.76
C PRO A 150 9.90 4.95 -20.86
N LEU A 151 9.08 3.92 -20.72
CA LEU A 151 9.32 2.69 -19.97
C LEU A 151 10.43 1.86 -20.63
N ASN A 152 11.67 1.98 -20.15
CA ASN A 152 12.70 0.98 -20.42
C ASN A 152 12.75 -0.10 -19.30
N ASP A 153 12.31 0.23 -18.08
CA ASP A 153 12.07 -0.68 -16.95
C ASP A 153 10.97 -0.07 -16.04
N LEU A 154 10.12 -0.90 -15.41
CA LEU A 154 9.11 -0.43 -14.44
C LEU A 154 9.80 -0.03 -13.14
N THR A 155 9.72 1.25 -12.72
CA THR A 155 10.25 1.72 -11.42
C THR A 155 9.46 1.13 -10.24
N PRO A 156 9.97 1.15 -8.99
CA PRO A 156 9.17 0.74 -7.83
C PRO A 156 7.85 1.53 -7.71
N ASN A 157 7.88 2.81 -8.07
CA ASN A 157 6.72 3.70 -8.10
C ASN A 157 5.70 3.24 -9.15
N ASP A 158 6.17 2.92 -10.37
CA ASP A 158 5.32 2.39 -11.44
C ASP A 158 4.67 1.07 -11.01
N ILE A 159 5.41 0.20 -10.32
CA ILE A 159 4.89 -1.10 -9.88
C ILE A 159 3.76 -0.93 -8.88
N VAL A 160 3.93 -0.10 -7.84
CA VAL A 160 2.87 0.11 -6.84
C VAL A 160 1.67 0.81 -7.47
N HIS A 161 1.90 1.79 -8.36
CA HIS A 161 0.83 2.44 -9.10
C HIS A 161 0.03 1.45 -9.97
N LEU A 162 0.71 0.63 -10.77
CA LEU A 162 0.07 -0.36 -11.63
C LEU A 162 -0.64 -1.44 -10.80
N ALA A 163 -0.06 -1.85 -9.67
CA ALA A 163 -0.68 -2.81 -8.78
C ALA A 163 -2.00 -2.29 -8.18
N ASP A 164 -2.01 -1.03 -7.72
CA ASP A 164 -3.21 -0.34 -7.21
C ASP A 164 -4.29 -0.19 -8.30
N TYR A 165 -3.86 0.21 -9.51
CA TYR A 165 -4.76 0.31 -10.66
C TYR A 165 -5.35 -1.06 -11.04
N ILE A 166 -4.54 -2.10 -11.19
CA ILE A 166 -5.01 -3.44 -11.57
C ILE A 166 -5.95 -4.01 -10.50
N ALA A 167 -5.61 -3.89 -9.22
CA ALA A 167 -6.40 -4.42 -8.11
C ALA A 167 -7.78 -3.74 -7.97
N SER A 168 -7.89 -2.47 -8.38
CA SER A 168 -9.16 -1.74 -8.37
C SER A 168 -10.08 -2.08 -9.54
N GLN A 169 -9.61 -2.73 -10.61
CA GLN A 169 -10.47 -3.00 -11.77
C GLN A 169 -11.59 -4.00 -11.46
N VAL A 170 -12.84 -3.60 -11.73
CA VAL A 170 -14.05 -4.38 -11.40
C VAL A 170 -14.18 -5.69 -12.21
N ASP A 171 -13.46 -5.81 -13.32
CA ASP A 171 -13.42 -6.97 -14.21
C ASP A 171 -12.19 -7.87 -13.98
N ILE A 172 -11.35 -7.55 -12.98
CA ILE A 172 -10.17 -8.34 -12.59
C ILE A 172 -10.39 -8.92 -11.18
N ASP A 173 -10.41 -10.25 -11.05
CA ASP A 173 -10.48 -10.92 -9.76
C ASP A 173 -9.08 -11.33 -9.26
N VAL A 174 -8.55 -10.59 -8.30
CA VAL A 174 -7.34 -10.96 -7.55
C VAL A 174 -7.75 -11.72 -6.30
N LYS A 175 -7.53 -13.04 -6.32
CA LYS A 175 -7.91 -13.93 -5.20
C LYS A 175 -7.09 -13.64 -3.95
N ILE A 176 -7.75 -13.58 -2.79
CA ILE A 176 -7.15 -13.41 -1.46
C ILE A 176 -6.93 -14.77 -0.79
#